data_AF-A0A7C5IKZ5-F1
#
_entry.id   AF-A0A7C5IKZ5-F1
#
_cell.length_a   1.000
_cell.length_b   1.000
_cell.length_c   1.000
_cell.angle_alpha   90.00
_cell.angle_beta   90.00
_cell.angle_gamma   90.00
#
_symmetry.space_group_name_H-M   'P 1'
#
loop_
_entity.id
_entity.type
_entity.pdbx_description
1 polymer ?
#
loop_
_entity_poly.entity_id
_entity_poly.type
_entity_poly.pdbx_seq_one_letter_code
_entity_poly.pdbx_strand_id
1 'polypeptide(L)'
;MKEYLKLLLSLIILGVIVSCGSKPNPAAVPAPSTGTSEAPLIKIHVIQKSTDPTPYWVNKKWEIGKDELGRKVIFLTVEGQRNTREKAEIEAESKKIAKLTEVIKQVATREFAMAKQGMLNDETELDTYFEETIAAVSKNVNISGAMNVEDYWEYIQEIQGDSSRTYYRYVKRYAMDYETYQKAVKQAWEPVAKKIPPDLKAKAEKVLDNLNKAGEMSE
;
A
#
# COMPACT_ATOMS: atom_id res chain seq x y z
N MET A 1 -16.09 52.52 -4.20
CA MET A 1 -14.93 51.74 -3.70
C MET A 1 -13.83 51.60 -4.76
N LYS A 2 -13.42 52.71 -5.40
CA LYS A 2 -12.30 52.78 -6.35
C LYS A 2 -11.17 53.72 -5.86
N GLU A 3 -11.26 54.13 -4.59
CA GLU A 3 -10.39 55.16 -4.00
C GLU A 3 -9.37 54.59 -2.99
N TYR A 4 -9.51 53.34 -2.55
CA TYR A 4 -8.57 52.72 -1.57
C TYR A 4 -7.35 52.04 -2.21
N LEU A 5 -7.33 51.88 -3.53
CA LEU A 5 -6.23 51.24 -4.25
C LEU A 5 -5.04 52.19 -4.51
N LYS A 6 -5.24 53.51 -4.39
CA LYS A 6 -4.21 54.52 -4.66
C LYS A 6 -3.30 54.81 -3.45
N LEU A 7 -3.64 54.32 -2.25
CA LEU A 7 -2.89 54.64 -1.03
C LEU A 7 -1.81 53.60 -0.67
N LEU A 8 -1.84 52.40 -1.26
CA LEU A 8 -0.87 51.33 -0.92
C LEU A 8 0.34 51.29 -1.88
N LEU A 9 0.30 52.03 -3.00
CA LEU A 9 1.38 52.12 -3.98
C LEU A 9 2.45 53.18 -3.64
N SER A 10 2.24 53.96 -2.57
CA SER A 10 3.10 55.08 -2.16
C SER A 10 4.19 54.71 -1.14
N LEU A 11 4.35 53.43 -0.80
CA LEU A 11 5.24 52.96 0.28
C LEU A 11 6.42 52.10 -0.22
N ILE A 12 6.77 52.22 -1.51
CA ILE A 12 7.88 51.46 -2.14
C ILE A 12 9.07 52.36 -2.54
N ILE A 13 8.97 53.69 -2.35
CA ILE A 13 10.03 54.62 -2.76
C ILE A 13 10.46 55.45 -1.54
N LEU A 14 11.28 54.88 -0.66
CA LEU A 14 12.25 55.61 0.17
C LEU A 14 13.07 54.59 0.98
N GLY A 15 14.31 54.31 0.58
CA GLY A 15 15.14 53.36 1.33
C GLY A 15 16.46 52.93 0.71
N VAL A 16 17.05 53.72 -0.19
CA VAL A 16 18.49 53.71 -0.49
C VAL A 16 18.91 55.12 -0.11
N ILE A 17 19.93 55.43 0.71
CA ILE A 17 21.33 55.03 0.69
C ILE A 17 21.91 55.49 2.06
N VAL A 18 22.75 54.71 2.76
CA VAL A 18 23.98 55.22 3.42
C VAL A 18 25.00 54.08 3.52
N SER A 19 26.09 54.27 2.78
CA SER A 19 27.36 53.57 2.88
C SER A 19 28.13 54.08 4.10
N CYS A 20 28.65 53.18 4.95
CA CYS A 20 29.86 53.46 5.73
C CYS A 20 30.60 52.16 6.02
N GLY A 21 31.89 52.15 5.66
CA GLY A 21 32.73 50.98 5.64
C GLY A 21 33.19 50.51 7.01
N SER A 22 33.20 49.20 7.16
CA SER A 22 34.11 48.45 8.01
C SER A 22 34.17 47.03 7.45
N LYS A 23 35.37 46.56 7.09
CA LYS A 23 35.60 45.23 6.51
C LYS A 23 34.90 44.17 7.37
N PRO A 24 34.01 43.32 6.82
CA PRO A 24 33.45 42.24 7.59
C PRO A 24 34.56 41.22 7.84
N ASN A 25 34.92 41.04 9.11
CA ASN A 25 35.61 39.85 9.57
C ASN A 25 34.75 38.66 9.08
N PRO A 26 35.31 37.61 8.43
CA PRO A 26 34.49 36.49 7.99
C PRO A 26 33.74 35.96 9.21
N ALA A 27 32.41 36.01 9.14
CA ALA A 27 31.56 35.44 10.16
C ALA A 27 32.03 34.00 10.33
N ALA A 28 32.42 33.65 11.55
CA ALA A 28 32.67 32.26 11.90
C ALA A 28 31.43 31.48 11.47
N VAL A 29 31.60 30.61 10.48
CA VAL A 29 30.57 29.65 10.09
C VAL A 29 30.17 28.94 11.38
N PRO A 30 28.90 29.02 11.82
CA PRO A 30 28.49 28.24 12.97
C PRO A 30 28.82 26.79 12.64
N ALA A 31 29.64 26.16 13.49
CA ALA A 31 29.93 24.75 13.37
C ALA A 31 28.59 24.02 13.21
N PRO A 32 28.46 23.09 12.24
CA PRO A 32 27.23 22.33 12.12
C PRO A 32 26.96 21.70 13.47
N SER A 33 25.80 22.02 14.05
CA SER A 33 25.31 21.39 15.25
C SER A 33 25.37 19.88 15.00
N THR A 34 26.37 19.22 15.57
CA THR A 34 26.41 17.76 15.74
C THR A 34 25.43 17.39 16.85
N GLY A 35 24.20 17.89 16.74
CA GLY A 35 23.05 17.34 17.42
C GLY A 35 22.50 16.28 16.48
N THR A 36 23.13 15.11 16.46
CA THR A 36 22.45 13.89 16.02
C THR A 36 21.36 13.66 17.06
N SER A 37 20.22 14.31 16.87
CA SER A 37 18.99 13.98 17.57
C SER A 37 18.61 12.60 17.10
N GLU A 38 19.20 11.56 17.70
CA GLU A 38 18.79 10.18 17.49
C GLU A 38 17.28 10.14 17.73
N ALA A 39 16.52 9.80 16.69
CA ALA A 39 15.08 9.64 16.82
C ALA A 39 14.83 8.64 17.95
N PRO A 40 13.95 8.94 18.93
CA PRO A 40 13.74 8.09 20.08
C PRO A 40 13.34 6.68 19.64
N LEU A 41 14.10 5.68 20.07
CA LEU A 41 13.84 4.26 19.78
C LEU A 41 12.44 3.88 20.29
N ILE A 42 11.62 3.33 19.39
CA ILE A 42 10.29 2.81 19.72
C ILE A 42 10.44 1.40 20.28
N LYS A 43 10.01 1.18 21.53
CA LYS A 43 9.94 -0.14 22.16
C LYS A 43 8.49 -0.60 22.22
N ILE A 44 8.21 -1.80 21.72
CA ILE A 44 6.87 -2.41 21.71
C ILE A 44 6.87 -3.56 22.72
N HIS A 45 5.93 -3.55 23.67
CA HIS A 45 5.74 -4.61 24.65
C HIS A 45 4.30 -5.14 24.54
N VAL A 46 4.16 -6.42 24.22
CA VAL A 46 2.85 -7.08 24.16
C VAL A 46 2.48 -7.53 25.58
N ILE A 47 1.50 -6.86 26.18
CA ILE A 47 1.01 -7.14 27.53
C ILE A 47 0.13 -8.40 27.52
N GLN A 48 -0.75 -8.50 26.52
CA GLN A 48 -1.70 -9.60 26.37
C GLN A 48 -1.94 -9.90 24.90
N LYS A 49 -2.26 -11.15 24.58
CA LYS A 49 -2.60 -11.61 23.24
C LYS A 49 -3.75 -12.60 23.28
N SER A 50 -4.50 -12.71 22.19
CA SER A 50 -5.64 -13.61 22.07
C SER A 50 -5.25 -15.09 22.02
N THR A 51 -4.07 -15.39 21.49
CA THR A 51 -3.54 -16.76 21.34
C THR A 51 -2.02 -16.79 21.57
N ASP A 52 -1.52 -17.91 22.10
CA ASP A 52 -0.09 -18.17 22.32
C ASP A 52 0.28 -19.57 21.79
N PRO A 53 1.19 -19.71 20.80
CA PRO A 53 1.97 -18.67 20.14
C PRO A 53 1.15 -17.74 19.23
N THR A 54 1.72 -16.58 18.88
CA THR A 54 1.16 -15.68 17.87
C THR A 54 1.07 -16.43 16.53
N PRO A 55 -0.10 -16.48 15.87
CA PRO A 55 -0.24 -17.17 14.59
C PRO A 55 0.68 -16.59 13.51
N TYR A 56 1.24 -17.46 12.66
CA TYR A 56 2.22 -17.05 11.63
C TYR A 56 1.67 -16.00 10.65
N TRP A 57 0.36 -15.99 10.41
CA TRP A 57 -0.29 -15.14 9.44
C TRP A 57 -0.43 -13.69 9.93
N VAL A 58 -0.36 -13.43 11.23
CA VAL A 58 -0.60 -12.09 11.84
C VAL A 58 0.33 -11.02 11.27
N ASN A 59 1.55 -11.39 10.88
CA ASN A 59 2.55 -10.47 10.35
C ASN A 59 2.63 -10.48 8.81
N LYS A 60 1.77 -11.26 8.13
CA LYS A 60 1.72 -11.31 6.67
C LYS A 60 0.66 -10.37 6.14
N LYS A 61 1.03 -9.45 5.24
CA LYS A 61 0.04 -8.55 4.60
C LYS A 61 -0.97 -9.33 3.75
N TRP A 62 -0.48 -10.30 2.99
CA TRP A 62 -1.25 -11.23 2.18
C TRP A 62 -0.39 -12.42 1.77
N GLU A 63 -1.04 -13.49 1.34
CA GLU A 63 -0.41 -14.66 0.72
C GLU A 63 -1.41 -15.40 -0.16
N ILE A 64 -0.90 -16.26 -1.05
CA ILE A 64 -1.74 -17.24 -1.75
C ILE A 64 -1.47 -18.60 -1.11
N GLY A 65 -2.53 -19.30 -0.74
CA GLY A 65 -2.45 -20.59 -0.11
C GLY A 65 -3.67 -21.43 -0.42
N LYS A 66 -3.88 -22.48 0.38
CA LYS A 66 -5.07 -23.32 0.35
C LYS A 66 -5.90 -23.08 1.61
N ASP A 67 -7.22 -23.03 1.48
CA ASP A 67 -8.13 -23.02 2.61
C ASP A 67 -8.26 -24.43 3.23
N GLU A 68 -9.11 -24.55 4.26
CA GLU A 68 -9.36 -25.82 4.95
C GLU A 68 -9.93 -26.92 4.03
N LEU A 69 -10.56 -26.53 2.92
CA LEU A 69 -11.11 -27.43 1.91
C LEU A 69 -10.12 -27.71 0.76
N GLY A 70 -8.89 -27.21 0.85
CA GLY A 70 -7.87 -27.36 -0.18
C GLY A 70 -8.03 -26.42 -1.37
N ARG A 71 -9.00 -25.49 -1.34
CA ARG A 71 -9.24 -24.53 -2.43
C ARG A 71 -8.19 -23.45 -2.41
N LYS A 72 -7.71 -23.05 -3.59
CA LYS A 72 -6.75 -21.96 -3.71
C LYS A 72 -7.41 -20.64 -3.36
N VAL A 73 -6.82 -19.92 -2.42
CA VAL A 73 -7.36 -18.65 -1.92
C VAL A 73 -6.25 -17.61 -1.76
N ILE A 74 -6.65 -16.35 -1.87
CA ILE A 74 -5.84 -15.20 -1.48
C ILE A 74 -6.21 -14.87 -0.04
N PHE A 75 -5.28 -15.07 0.88
CA PHE A 75 -5.39 -14.59 2.24
C PHE A 75 -4.84 -13.17 2.34
N LEU A 76 -5.48 -12.33 3.15
CA LEU A 76 -4.99 -11.00 3.48
C LEU A 76 -5.31 -10.64 4.92
N THR A 77 -4.52 -9.74 5.50
CA THR A 77 -4.75 -9.22 6.84
C THR A 77 -5.11 -7.75 6.81
N VAL A 78 -6.04 -7.36 7.66
CA VAL A 78 -6.39 -5.96 7.91
C VAL A 78 -6.25 -5.67 9.38
N GLU A 79 -5.61 -4.55 9.72
CA GLU A 79 -5.38 -4.18 11.12
C GLU A 79 -6.01 -2.84 11.52
N GLY A 80 -6.48 -2.80 12.76
CA GLY A 80 -6.95 -1.61 13.46
C GLY A 80 -6.24 -1.46 14.80
N GLN A 81 -6.06 -0.21 15.24
CA GLN A 81 -5.37 0.16 16.47
C GLN A 81 -6.15 1.25 17.22
N ARG A 82 -6.68 0.90 18.40
CA ARG A 82 -7.48 1.81 19.24
C ARG A 82 -7.29 1.53 20.72
N ASN A 83 -7.73 2.45 21.57
CA ASN A 83 -7.65 2.30 23.02
C ASN A 83 -8.55 1.20 23.62
N THR A 84 -9.55 0.71 22.87
CA THR A 84 -10.36 -0.45 23.26
C THR A 84 -10.34 -1.50 22.15
N ARG A 85 -10.48 -2.78 22.53
CA ARG A 85 -10.51 -3.92 21.60
C ARG A 85 -11.59 -3.76 20.53
N GLU A 86 -12.82 -3.45 20.96
CA GLU A 86 -13.97 -3.27 20.07
C GLU A 86 -13.74 -2.16 19.03
N LYS A 87 -13.18 -1.02 19.45
CA LYS A 87 -12.88 0.08 18.51
C LYS A 87 -11.78 -0.31 17.52
N ALA A 88 -10.80 -1.11 17.95
CA ALA A 88 -9.73 -1.58 17.08
C ALA A 88 -10.27 -2.58 16.05
N GLU A 89 -11.20 -3.45 16.45
CA GLU A 89 -11.91 -4.35 15.54
C GLU A 89 -12.74 -3.58 14.50
N ILE A 90 -13.54 -2.60 14.93
CA ILE A 90 -14.34 -1.74 14.03
C ILE A 90 -13.42 -1.01 13.04
N GLU A 91 -12.28 -0.50 13.51
CA GLU A 91 -11.31 0.13 12.61
C GLU A 91 -10.75 -0.87 11.59
N ALA A 92 -10.36 -2.07 12.01
CA ALA A 92 -9.88 -3.10 11.10
C ALA A 92 -10.93 -3.40 10.02
N GLU A 93 -12.19 -3.59 10.41
CA GLU A 93 -13.30 -3.83 9.48
C GLU A 93 -13.52 -2.65 8.52
N SER A 94 -13.46 -1.40 9.02
CA SER A 94 -13.62 -0.20 8.18
C SER A 94 -12.54 -0.06 7.10
N LYS A 95 -11.33 -0.56 7.36
CA LYS A 95 -10.20 -0.52 6.42
C LYS A 95 -10.25 -1.65 5.40
N LYS A 96 -11.15 -2.62 5.57
CA LYS A 96 -11.24 -3.85 4.76
C LYS A 96 -11.22 -3.56 3.25
N ILE A 97 -12.11 -2.68 2.81
CA ILE A 97 -12.31 -2.38 1.38
C ILE A 97 -11.04 -1.80 0.74
N ALA A 98 -10.45 -0.77 1.37
CA ALA A 98 -9.23 -0.16 0.86
C ALA A 98 -8.06 -1.15 0.83
N LYS A 99 -7.92 -1.98 1.87
CA LYS A 99 -6.84 -2.95 1.96
C LYS A 99 -6.99 -4.11 0.97
N LEU A 100 -8.21 -4.58 0.77
CA LEU A 100 -8.56 -5.55 -0.27
C LEU A 100 -8.14 -5.05 -1.65
N THR A 101 -8.54 -3.83 -2.02
CA THR A 101 -8.17 -3.22 -3.31
C THR A 101 -6.65 -3.13 -3.48
N GLU A 102 -5.92 -2.72 -2.45
CA GLU A 102 -4.45 -2.68 -2.47
C GLU A 102 -3.84 -4.07 -2.69
N VAL A 103 -4.33 -5.09 -1.98
CA VAL A 103 -3.83 -6.47 -2.10
C VAL A 103 -4.14 -7.04 -3.48
N ILE A 104 -5.34 -6.83 -4.01
CA ILE A 104 -5.71 -7.27 -5.37
C ILE A 104 -4.75 -6.67 -6.40
N LYS A 105 -4.42 -5.39 -6.29
CA LYS A 105 -3.44 -4.74 -7.15
C LYS A 105 -2.07 -5.41 -7.06
N GLN A 106 -1.61 -5.72 -5.84
CA GLN A 106 -0.33 -6.39 -5.61
C GLN A 106 -0.30 -7.82 -6.16
N VAL A 107 -1.38 -8.58 -5.95
CA VAL A 107 -1.55 -9.93 -6.51
C VAL A 107 -1.50 -9.86 -8.04
N ALA A 108 -2.29 -8.99 -8.66
CA ALA A 108 -2.28 -8.81 -10.11
C ALA A 108 -0.89 -8.45 -10.64
N THR A 109 -0.22 -7.48 -10.01
CA THR A 109 1.13 -7.08 -10.37
C THR A 109 2.11 -8.27 -10.31
N ARG A 110 2.05 -9.06 -9.23
CA ARG A 110 2.90 -10.25 -9.06
C ARG A 110 2.61 -11.30 -10.13
N GLU A 111 1.35 -11.65 -10.34
CA GLU A 111 0.95 -12.69 -11.30
C GLU A 111 1.34 -12.29 -12.73
N PHE A 112 1.13 -11.03 -13.13
CA PHE A 112 1.58 -10.53 -14.43
C PHE A 112 3.11 -10.56 -14.55
N ALA A 113 3.84 -10.17 -13.51
CA ALA A 113 5.31 -10.25 -13.52
C ALA A 113 5.80 -11.70 -13.69
N MET A 114 5.20 -12.66 -12.98
CA MET A 114 5.54 -14.09 -13.12
C MET A 114 5.18 -14.62 -14.51
N ALA A 115 4.03 -14.23 -15.06
CA ALA A 115 3.63 -14.65 -16.40
C ALA A 115 4.56 -14.09 -17.50
N LYS A 116 5.10 -12.87 -17.30
CA LYS A 116 6.11 -12.25 -18.17
C LYS A 116 7.48 -12.91 -18.10
N GLN A 117 7.93 -13.38 -16.93
CA GLN A 117 9.24 -14.04 -16.77
C GLN A 117 9.43 -15.27 -17.68
N GLY A 118 8.34 -15.90 -18.14
CA GLY A 118 8.38 -16.97 -19.15
C GLY A 118 8.60 -16.51 -20.59
N MET A 119 8.78 -15.20 -20.83
CA MET A 119 8.92 -14.58 -22.16
C MET A 119 10.28 -13.91 -22.27
N LEU A 120 11.25 -14.64 -22.81
CA LEU A 120 12.68 -14.35 -22.72
C LEU A 120 13.19 -13.05 -23.37
N ASN A 121 12.41 -12.19 -24.05
CA ASN A 121 12.99 -11.09 -24.84
C ASN A 121 12.16 -9.79 -25.07
N ASP A 122 10.94 -9.61 -24.54
CA ASP A 122 10.07 -8.47 -24.94
C ASP A 122 9.27 -7.87 -23.77
N GLU A 123 9.97 -7.50 -22.69
CA GLU A 123 9.32 -7.11 -21.43
C GLU A 123 8.47 -5.82 -21.52
N THR A 124 8.73 -4.92 -22.47
CA THR A 124 8.21 -3.54 -22.43
C THR A 124 6.99 -3.26 -23.31
N GLU A 125 6.71 -4.07 -24.35
CA GLU A 125 5.68 -3.73 -25.36
C GLU A 125 4.24 -3.89 -24.83
N LEU A 126 4.05 -4.72 -23.80
CA LEU A 126 2.74 -5.01 -23.22
C LEU A 126 2.49 -4.32 -21.87
N ASP A 127 3.49 -3.63 -21.31
CA ASP A 127 3.43 -3.09 -19.95
C ASP A 127 2.26 -2.13 -19.74
N THR A 128 2.04 -1.19 -20.66
CA THR A 128 0.91 -0.25 -20.58
C THR A 128 -0.44 -0.99 -20.56
N TYR A 129 -0.58 -2.07 -21.33
CA TYR A 129 -1.82 -2.87 -21.36
C TYR A 129 -1.99 -3.66 -20.06
N PHE A 130 -0.91 -4.17 -19.47
CA PHE A 130 -0.95 -4.85 -18.18
C PHE A 130 -1.26 -3.88 -17.04
N GLU A 131 -0.67 -2.67 -17.04
CA GLU A 131 -0.99 -1.63 -16.07
C GLU A 131 -2.45 -1.18 -16.15
N GLU A 132 -2.98 -0.98 -17.37
CA GLU A 132 -4.41 -0.71 -17.58
C GLU A 132 -5.28 -1.83 -17.00
N THR A 133 -4.89 -3.08 -17.22
CA THR A 133 -5.63 -4.26 -16.72
C THR A 133 -5.56 -4.33 -15.20
N ILE A 134 -4.39 -4.22 -14.59
CA ILE A 134 -4.20 -4.23 -13.13
C ILE A 134 -5.05 -3.13 -12.48
N ALA A 135 -5.09 -1.94 -13.08
CA ALA A 135 -5.93 -0.84 -12.61
C ALA A 135 -7.43 -1.17 -12.73
N ALA A 136 -7.85 -1.81 -13.81
CA ALA A 136 -9.24 -2.23 -14.01
C ALA A 136 -9.66 -3.37 -13.05
N VAL A 137 -8.80 -4.36 -12.81
CA VAL A 137 -9.04 -5.44 -11.84
C VAL A 137 -9.26 -4.87 -10.45
N SER A 138 -8.41 -3.94 -10.02
CA SER A 138 -8.50 -3.31 -8.71
C SER A 138 -9.82 -2.55 -8.49
N LYS A 139 -10.44 -2.06 -9.57
CA LYS A 139 -11.73 -1.36 -9.54
C LYS A 139 -12.94 -2.30 -9.61
N ASN A 140 -12.79 -3.46 -10.25
CA ASN A 140 -13.91 -4.32 -10.63
C ASN A 140 -13.98 -5.65 -9.86
N VAL A 141 -12.93 -6.04 -9.13
CA VAL A 141 -12.99 -7.24 -8.29
C VAL A 141 -14.10 -7.06 -7.27
N ASN A 142 -15.03 -8.01 -7.26
CA ASN A 142 -16.08 -8.05 -6.27
C ASN A 142 -15.50 -8.41 -4.90
N ILE A 143 -15.03 -7.39 -4.19
CA ILE A 143 -14.48 -7.48 -2.83
C ILE A 143 -15.47 -8.02 -1.78
N SER A 144 -16.78 -8.11 -2.10
CA SER A 144 -17.75 -8.76 -1.23
C SER A 144 -17.51 -10.27 -1.09
N GLY A 145 -16.77 -10.90 -2.01
CA GLY A 145 -16.41 -12.31 -1.93
C GLY A 145 -15.32 -12.63 -0.91
N ALA A 146 -14.71 -11.63 -0.26
CA ALA A 146 -13.72 -11.85 0.79
C ALA A 146 -14.39 -12.07 2.15
N MET A 147 -14.22 -13.26 2.71
CA MET A 147 -14.81 -13.65 4.01
C MET A 147 -13.76 -13.60 5.11
N ASN A 148 -14.14 -13.13 6.29
CA ASN A 148 -13.29 -13.23 7.47
C ASN A 148 -13.21 -14.70 7.90
N VAL A 149 -11.98 -15.18 8.12
CA VAL A 149 -11.71 -16.58 8.46
C VAL A 149 -11.04 -16.73 9.82
N GLU A 150 -10.26 -15.74 10.25
CA GLU A 150 -9.57 -15.76 11.53
C GLU A 150 -9.40 -14.33 12.06
N ASP A 151 -9.36 -14.21 13.38
CA ASP A 151 -9.14 -12.95 14.10
C ASP A 151 -8.03 -13.14 15.14
N TYR A 152 -7.28 -12.07 15.38
CA TYR A 152 -6.22 -12.03 16.39
C TYR A 152 -6.14 -10.63 17.00
N TRP A 153 -5.84 -10.55 18.29
CA TRP A 153 -5.62 -9.25 18.92
C TRP A 153 -4.50 -9.27 19.97
N GLU A 154 -3.87 -8.10 20.14
CA GLU A 154 -2.84 -7.83 21.12
C GLU A 154 -3.19 -6.56 21.90
N TYR A 155 -2.95 -6.57 23.22
CA TYR A 155 -2.87 -5.36 24.03
C TYR A 155 -1.40 -4.99 24.17
N ILE A 156 -1.05 -3.80 23.67
CA ILE A 156 0.32 -3.36 23.45
C ILE A 156 0.60 -2.11 24.29
N GLN A 157 1.79 -2.04 24.86
CA GLN A 157 2.42 -0.82 25.34
C GLN A 157 3.53 -0.42 24.37
N GLU A 158 3.43 0.80 23.83
CA GLU A 158 4.46 1.41 22.99
C GLU A 158 5.13 2.53 23.79
N ILE A 159 6.44 2.45 23.92
CA ILE A 159 7.27 3.41 24.64
C ILE A 159 8.17 4.11 23.62
N GLN A 160 8.09 5.44 23.57
CA GLN A 160 8.90 6.30 22.72
C GLN A 160 9.52 7.41 23.57
N GLY A 161 10.80 7.25 23.90
CA GLY A 161 11.46 8.11 24.89
C GLY A 161 10.75 8.03 26.24
N ASP A 162 10.34 9.18 26.79
CA ASP A 162 9.61 9.26 28.07
C ASP A 162 8.08 9.09 27.92
N SER A 163 7.58 8.98 26.69
CA SER A 163 6.16 8.78 26.41
C SER A 163 5.81 7.31 26.33
N SER A 164 4.73 6.91 26.97
CA SER A 164 4.16 5.56 26.88
C SER A 164 2.68 5.67 26.51
N ARG A 165 2.25 4.88 25.53
CA ARG A 165 0.83 4.72 25.18
C ARG A 165 0.46 3.25 25.17
N THR A 166 -0.76 2.94 25.57
CA THR A 166 -1.32 1.60 25.45
C THR A 166 -2.48 1.58 24.46
N TYR A 167 -2.58 0.51 23.69
CA TYR A 167 -3.65 0.33 22.71
C TYR A 167 -3.83 -1.16 22.39
N TYR A 168 -5.00 -1.47 21.86
CA TYR A 168 -5.30 -2.76 21.24
C TYR A 168 -4.96 -2.70 19.77
N ARG A 169 -4.22 -3.70 19.28
CA ARG A 169 -4.07 -4.02 17.86
C ARG A 169 -4.98 -5.20 17.56
N TYR A 170 -5.91 -5.03 16.62
CA TYR A 170 -6.81 -6.08 16.16
C TYR A 170 -6.49 -6.39 14.70
N VAL A 171 -6.29 -7.67 14.37
CA VAL A 171 -5.91 -8.15 13.04
C VAL A 171 -6.97 -9.16 12.58
N LYS A 172 -7.61 -8.86 11.45
CA LYS A 172 -8.60 -9.73 10.80
C LYS A 172 -7.98 -10.36 9.56
N ARG A 173 -8.04 -11.68 9.44
CA ARG A 173 -7.64 -12.40 8.23
C ARG A 173 -8.88 -12.63 7.37
N TYR A 174 -8.81 -12.26 6.10
CA TYR A 174 -9.82 -12.55 5.11
C TYR A 174 -9.28 -13.53 4.08
N ALA A 175 -10.15 -14.39 3.56
CA ALA A 175 -9.88 -15.26 2.43
C ALA A 175 -10.78 -14.86 1.26
N MET A 176 -10.18 -14.74 0.07
CA MET A 176 -10.88 -14.58 -1.20
C MET A 176 -10.57 -15.77 -2.08
N ASP A 177 -11.60 -16.38 -2.64
CA ASP A 177 -11.46 -17.44 -3.63
C ASP A 177 -10.63 -16.98 -4.84
N TYR A 178 -9.63 -17.78 -5.22
CA TYR A 178 -8.72 -17.41 -6.30
C TYR A 178 -9.43 -17.37 -7.66
N GLU A 179 -10.44 -18.23 -7.89
CA GLU A 179 -11.20 -18.18 -9.14
C GLU A 179 -11.96 -16.87 -9.29
N THR A 180 -12.49 -16.33 -8.20
CA THR A 180 -13.16 -15.02 -8.18
C THR A 180 -12.21 -13.92 -8.65
N TYR A 181 -10.95 -13.95 -8.19
CA TYR A 181 -9.90 -13.06 -8.67
C TYR A 181 -9.60 -13.29 -10.17
N GLN A 182 -9.43 -14.54 -10.61
CA GLN A 182 -9.14 -14.83 -12.03
C GLN A 182 -10.28 -14.39 -12.96
N LYS A 183 -11.54 -14.60 -12.56
CA LYS A 183 -12.72 -14.13 -13.31
C LYS A 183 -12.67 -12.61 -13.49
N ALA A 184 -12.30 -11.87 -12.44
CA ALA A 184 -12.16 -10.42 -12.52
C ALA A 184 -10.98 -9.98 -13.40
N VAL A 185 -9.84 -10.69 -13.36
CA VAL A 185 -8.71 -10.47 -14.28
C VAL A 185 -9.15 -10.63 -15.73
N LYS A 186 -9.84 -11.73 -16.04
CA LYS A 186 -10.34 -12.00 -17.39
C LYS A 186 -11.30 -10.92 -17.88
N GLN A 187 -12.26 -10.54 -17.04
CA GLN A 187 -13.23 -9.48 -17.36
C GLN A 187 -12.55 -8.12 -17.57
N ALA A 188 -11.53 -7.79 -16.77
CA ALA A 188 -10.77 -6.56 -16.92
C ALA A 188 -9.89 -6.56 -18.19
N TRP A 189 -9.39 -7.73 -18.59
CA TRP A 189 -8.54 -7.90 -19.75
C TRP A 189 -9.29 -7.79 -21.08
N GLU A 190 -10.50 -8.32 -21.19
CA GLU A 190 -11.31 -8.32 -22.42
C GLU A 190 -11.36 -6.97 -23.19
N PRO A 191 -11.64 -5.82 -22.55
CA PRO A 191 -11.63 -4.53 -23.24
C PRO A 191 -10.22 -4.06 -23.61
N VAL A 192 -9.21 -4.40 -22.81
CA VAL A 192 -7.81 -4.03 -23.07
C VAL A 192 -7.26 -4.81 -24.27
N ALA A 193 -7.57 -6.11 -24.34
CA ALA A 193 -7.17 -7.00 -25.43
C ALA A 193 -7.55 -6.49 -26.82
N LYS A 194 -8.71 -5.81 -26.93
CA LYS A 194 -9.20 -5.22 -28.18
C LYS A 194 -8.35 -4.06 -28.67
N LYS A 195 -7.58 -3.42 -27.79
CA LYS A 195 -6.66 -2.30 -28.11
C LYS A 195 -5.25 -2.78 -28.48
N ILE A 196 -4.95 -4.06 -28.34
CA ILE A 196 -3.62 -4.61 -28.57
C ILE A 196 -3.37 -4.74 -30.09
N PRO A 197 -2.25 -4.19 -30.60
CA PRO A 197 -1.83 -4.33 -31.98
C PRO A 197 -1.76 -5.80 -32.43
N PRO A 198 -2.12 -6.12 -33.69
CA PRO A 198 -2.14 -7.51 -34.17
C PRO A 198 -0.83 -8.28 -33.98
N ASP A 199 0.30 -7.61 -34.12
CA ASP A 199 1.66 -8.13 -33.93
C ASP A 199 1.97 -8.51 -32.48
N LEU A 200 1.25 -7.92 -31.51
CA LEU A 200 1.40 -8.19 -30.08
C LEU A 200 0.34 -9.16 -29.53
N LYS A 201 -0.69 -9.51 -30.31
CA LYS A 201 -1.80 -10.36 -29.84
C LYS A 201 -1.34 -11.74 -29.39
N ALA A 202 -0.50 -12.42 -30.18
CA ALA A 202 0.00 -13.74 -29.82
C ALA A 202 0.86 -13.72 -28.54
N LYS A 203 1.64 -12.65 -28.34
CA LYS A 203 2.41 -12.42 -27.11
C LYS A 203 1.47 -12.24 -25.91
N ALA A 204 0.43 -11.42 -26.08
CA ALA A 204 -0.52 -11.12 -25.02
C ALA A 204 -1.39 -12.35 -24.63
N GLU A 205 -1.82 -13.15 -25.61
CA GLU A 205 -2.51 -14.43 -25.38
C GLU A 205 -1.62 -15.41 -24.60
N LYS A 206 -0.33 -15.50 -24.92
CA LYS A 206 0.62 -16.33 -24.17
C LYS A 206 0.75 -15.91 -22.70
N VAL A 207 0.74 -14.60 -22.41
CA VAL A 207 0.74 -14.11 -21.01
C VAL A 207 -0.53 -14.52 -20.28
N LEU A 208 -1.69 -14.42 -20.92
CA LEU A 208 -2.96 -14.86 -20.32
C LEU A 208 -2.98 -16.36 -20.05
N ASP A 209 -2.49 -17.16 -20.99
CA ASP A 209 -2.40 -18.60 -20.80
C ASP A 209 -1.49 -18.95 -19.63
N ASN A 210 -0.36 -18.23 -19.48
CA ASN A 210 0.53 -18.39 -18.34
C ASN A 210 -0.14 -17.96 -17.01
N LEU A 211 -0.93 -16.87 -17.01
CA LEU A 211 -1.71 -16.44 -15.83
C LEU A 211 -2.77 -17.48 -15.43
N ASN A 212 -3.42 -18.10 -16.40
CA ASN A 212 -4.42 -19.15 -16.16
C ASN A 212 -3.74 -20.41 -15.59
N LYS A 213 -2.61 -20.83 -16.17
CA LYS A 213 -1.81 -21.98 -15.70
C LYS A 213 -1.16 -21.75 -14.35
N ALA A 214 -0.74 -20.53 -14.02
CA ALA A 214 -0.29 -20.17 -12.67
C ALA A 214 -1.41 -20.37 -11.63
N GLY A 215 -2.67 -20.31 -12.06
CA GLY A 215 -3.83 -20.75 -11.29
C GLY A 215 -3.81 -22.23 -10.92
N GLU A 216 -3.37 -23.08 -11.85
CA GLU A 216 -3.43 -24.55 -11.78
C GLU A 216 -2.17 -25.19 -11.17
N MET A 217 -0.98 -24.61 -11.36
CA MET A 217 0.31 -25.26 -11.03
C MET A 217 0.91 -24.94 -9.65
N SER A 218 0.22 -24.20 -8.77
CA SER A 218 0.69 -24.00 -7.39
C SER A 218 0.23 -25.15 -6.48
N GLU A 219 0.73 -26.35 -6.76
CA GLU A 219 0.62 -27.52 -5.89
C GLU A 219 1.74 -27.57 -4.84
#